data_AF-A0A5C4R2X2-F1
#
_entry.id   AF-A0A5C4R2X2-F1
#
_cell.length_a   1.000
_cell.length_b   1.000
_cell.length_c   1.000
_cell.angle_alpha   90.00
_cell.angle_beta   90.00
_cell.angle_gamma   90.00
#
_symmetry.space_group_name_H-M   'P 1'
#
loop_
_entity.id
_entity.type
_entity.pdbx_description
1 polymer ?
#
loop_
_entity_poly.entity_id
_entity_poly.type
_entity_poly.pdbx_seq_one_letter_code
_entity_poly.pdbx_strand_id
1 'polypeptide(L)'
;MVNCRRKAGLDWDETASFLTGVRALCSVEDVILRTHEVGRALAERYGFSLYDAMIVAAALIAGCTTLWTEDMHAGLLVEGHLRLVNPFA
;
A
#
# COMPACT_ATOMS: atom_id res chain seq x y z
N MET A 1 2.27 0.23 -12.22
CA MET A 1 1.40 0.07 -13.41
C MET A 1 1.26 -1.36 -13.95
N VAL A 2 1.94 -2.36 -13.38
CA VAL A 2 1.85 -3.76 -13.85
C VAL A 2 0.39 -4.26 -13.93
N ASN A 3 -0.45 -3.94 -12.94
CA ASN A 3 -1.85 -4.37 -12.94
C ASN A 3 -2.64 -3.79 -14.13
N CYS A 4 -2.61 -2.47 -14.35
CA CYS A 4 -3.34 -1.85 -15.46
C CYS A 4 -2.74 -2.21 -16.84
N ARG A 5 -1.42 -2.07 -17.00
CA ARG A 5 -0.75 -2.20 -18.31
C ARG A 5 -0.52 -3.65 -18.75
N ARG A 6 -0.07 -4.52 -17.83
CA ARG A 6 0.36 -5.88 -18.16
C ARG A 6 -0.73 -6.91 -17.90
N LYS A 7 -1.42 -6.83 -16.75
CA LYS A 7 -2.44 -7.84 -16.39
C LYS A 7 -3.79 -7.52 -17.03
N ALA A 8 -4.23 -6.27 -17.01
CA ALA A 8 -5.52 -5.85 -17.59
C ALA A 8 -5.42 -5.40 -19.06
N GLY A 9 -4.21 -5.21 -19.60
CA GLY A 9 -3.99 -4.86 -21.01
C GLY A 9 -4.40 -3.44 -21.40
N LEU A 10 -4.65 -2.55 -20.43
CA LEU A 10 -5.14 -1.20 -20.69
C LEU A 10 -4.10 -0.36 -21.43
N ASP A 11 -4.56 0.49 -22.34
CA ASP A 11 -3.74 1.52 -22.94
C ASP A 11 -3.39 2.66 -21.94
N TRP A 12 -2.65 3.69 -22.35
CA TRP A 12 -2.23 4.77 -21.45
C TRP A 12 -3.40 5.68 -21.05
N ASP A 13 -4.35 5.92 -21.95
CA ASP A 13 -5.51 6.76 -21.72
C ASP A 13 -6.52 6.02 -20.83
N GLU A 14 -6.74 4.73 -21.09
CA GLU A 14 -7.55 3.85 -20.24
C GLU A 14 -6.96 3.75 -18.83
N THR A 15 -5.63 3.62 -18.71
CA THR A 15 -4.95 3.61 -17.40
C THR A 15 -5.16 4.92 -16.66
N ALA A 16 -5.04 6.07 -17.34
CA ALA A 16 -5.25 7.39 -16.74
C ALA A 16 -6.71 7.58 -16.29
N SER A 17 -7.67 7.14 -17.10
CA SER A 17 -9.10 7.18 -16.78
C SER A 17 -9.42 6.31 -15.54
N PHE A 18 -8.92 5.07 -15.53
CA PHE A 18 -9.08 4.18 -14.39
C PHE A 18 -8.51 4.78 -13.09
N LEU A 19 -7.28 5.30 -13.12
CA LEU A 19 -6.66 5.92 -11.95
C LEU A 19 -7.39 7.19 -11.49
N THR A 20 -8.01 7.92 -12.41
CA THR A 20 -8.85 9.08 -12.06
C THR A 20 -10.10 8.65 -11.29
N GLY A 21 -10.73 7.55 -11.69
CA GLY A 21 -11.83 6.96 -10.93
C GLY A 21 -11.42 6.56 -9.52
N VAL A 22 -10.27 5.89 -9.36
CA VAL A 22 -9.74 5.51 -8.03
C VAL A 22 -9.48 6.74 -7.15
N ARG A 23 -8.86 7.78 -7.71
CA ARG A 23 -8.60 9.04 -6.98
C ARG A 23 -9.85 9.80 -6.58
N ALA A 24 -10.96 9.64 -7.33
CA ALA A 24 -12.23 10.24 -6.96
C ALA A 24 -12.93 9.51 -5.80
N LEU A 25 -12.60 8.23 -5.58
CA LEU A 25 -13.24 7.39 -4.56
C LEU A 25 -12.42 7.25 -3.27
N CYS A 26 -11.11 7.47 -3.33
CA CYS A 26 -10.19 7.25 -2.22
C CYS A 26 -9.43 8.52 -1.86
N SER A 27 -9.22 8.75 -0.57
CA SER A 27 -8.19 9.68 -0.10
C SER A 27 -6.82 9.17 -0.55
N VAL A 28 -6.01 10.08 -1.11
CA VAL A 28 -4.67 9.77 -1.61
C VAL A 28 -3.67 10.50 -0.73
N GLU A 29 -2.76 9.72 -0.14
CA GLU A 29 -1.70 10.23 0.73
C GLU A 29 -0.38 10.33 -0.03
N ASP A 30 0.36 11.40 0.23
CA ASP A 30 1.68 11.60 -0.35
C ASP A 30 2.73 10.70 0.31
N VAL A 31 3.68 10.22 -0.49
CA VAL A 31 4.88 9.57 0.03
C VAL A 31 5.93 10.65 0.28
N ILE A 32 6.14 10.96 1.56
CA ILE A 32 7.08 11.98 2.03
C ILE A 32 8.35 11.34 2.61
N LEU A 33 9.37 12.15 2.91
CA LEU A 33 10.62 11.66 3.53
C LEU A 33 10.36 10.81 4.78
N ARG A 34 9.41 11.22 5.62
CA ARG A 34 9.00 10.46 6.82
C ARG A 34 8.54 9.04 6.49
N THR A 35 7.84 8.84 5.37
CA THR A 35 7.42 7.51 4.91
C THR A 35 8.62 6.61 4.64
N HIS A 36 9.68 7.17 4.05
CA HIS A 36 10.93 6.45 3.82
C HIS A 36 11.68 6.09 5.10
N GLU A 37 11.76 7.02 6.04
CA GLU A 37 12.42 6.78 7.34
C GLU A 37 11.70 5.68 8.14
N VAL A 38 10.37 5.80 8.26
CA VAL A 38 9.54 4.80 8.95
C VAL A 38 9.59 3.47 8.23
N GLY A 39 9.41 3.46 6.91
CA GLY A 39 9.40 2.21 6.15
C GLY A 39 10.76 1.49 6.16
N ARG A 40 11.89 2.21 6.18
CA ARG A 40 13.21 1.58 6.37
C ARG A 40 13.28 0.85 7.72
N ALA A 41 12.80 1.49 8.79
CA ALA A 41 12.78 0.89 10.13
C ALA A 41 11.84 -0.32 10.20
N LEU A 42 10.67 -0.26 9.53
CA LEU A 42 9.74 -1.38 9.45
C LEU A 42 10.30 -2.55 8.65
N ALA A 43 11.01 -2.30 7.54
CA ALA A 43 11.67 -3.34 6.76
C ALA A 43 12.69 -4.11 7.61
N GLU A 44 13.52 -3.38 8.35
CA GLU A 44 14.50 -3.96 9.28
C GLU A 44 13.83 -4.77 10.40
N ARG A 45 12.77 -4.23 11.01
CA ARG A 45 12.11 -4.85 12.17
C ARG A 45 11.24 -6.06 11.82
N TYR A 46 10.50 -5.99 10.71
CA TYR A 46 9.48 -6.99 10.34
C TYR A 46 9.88 -7.86 9.15
N GLY A 47 11.05 -7.61 8.54
CA GLY A 47 11.53 -8.38 7.39
C GLY A 47 10.74 -8.12 6.11
N PHE A 48 10.02 -7.01 6.02
CA PHE A 48 9.32 -6.62 4.79
C PHE A 48 10.32 -6.27 3.68
N SER A 49 9.91 -6.47 2.42
CA SER A 49 10.60 -5.83 1.30
C SER A 49 10.49 -4.30 1.45
N LEU A 50 11.44 -3.54 0.89
CA LEU A 50 11.44 -2.09 1.07
C LEU A 50 10.15 -1.44 0.57
N TYR A 51 9.61 -1.88 -0.58
CA TYR A 51 8.37 -1.35 -1.13
C TYR A 51 7.16 -1.69 -0.26
N ASP A 52 7.07 -2.92 0.24
CA ASP A 52 5.99 -3.31 1.16
C ASP A 52 6.05 -2.50 2.45
N ALA A 53 7.27 -2.31 2.99
CA ALA A 53 7.47 -1.50 4.17
C ALA A 53 7.07 -0.03 3.97
N MET A 54 7.25 0.53 2.76
CA MET A 54 6.75 1.87 2.43
C MET A 54 5.22 1.94 2.47
N ILE A 55 4.54 0.92 1.94
CA ILE A 55 3.06 0.85 1.96
C ILE A 55 2.56 0.77 3.41
N VAL A 56 3.18 -0.08 4.23
CA VAL A 56 2.85 -0.21 5.66
C VAL A 56 3.12 1.10 6.41
N ALA A 57 4.25 1.77 6.13
CA ALA A 57 4.59 3.06 6.72
C ALA A 57 3.57 4.15 6.35
N ALA A 58 3.18 4.24 5.07
CA ALA A 58 2.19 5.21 4.61
C ALA A 58 0.84 4.99 5.32
N ALA A 59 0.39 3.74 5.44
CA ALA A 59 -0.84 3.41 6.16
C ALA A 59 -0.78 3.80 7.65
N LEU A 60 0.34 3.55 8.33
CA LEU A 60 0.54 3.98 9.72
C LEU A 60 0.55 5.51 9.86
N ILE A 61 1.23 6.22 8.96
CA ILE A 61 1.30 7.68 8.98
C ILE A 61 -0.09 8.30 8.73
N ALA A 62 -0.88 7.69 7.84
CA ALA A 62 -2.26 8.08 7.57
C ALA A 62 -3.25 7.72 8.70
N GLY A 63 -2.79 7.02 9.76
CA GLY A 63 -3.63 6.61 10.88
C GLY A 63 -4.59 5.47 10.54
N CYS A 64 -4.30 4.67 9.52
CA CYS A 64 -5.11 3.51 9.17
C CYS A 64 -4.98 2.41 10.22
N THR A 65 -6.10 1.78 10.55
CA THR A 65 -6.14 0.60 11.43
C THR A 65 -6.10 -0.72 10.65
N THR A 66 -6.32 -0.67 9.33
CA THR A 66 -6.36 -1.84 8.46
C THR A 66 -5.61 -1.57 7.17
N LEU A 67 -4.75 -2.51 6.77
CA LEU A 67 -4.10 -2.55 5.46
C LEU A 67 -4.59 -3.79 4.70
N TRP A 68 -5.29 -3.57 3.61
CA TRP A 68 -5.73 -4.64 2.71
C TRP A 68 -4.60 -5.06 1.78
N THR A 69 -4.24 -6.34 1.81
CA THR A 69 -3.11 -6.86 1.03
C THR A 69 -3.23 -8.35 0.79
N GLU A 70 -3.04 -8.78 -0.45
CA GLU A 70 -3.01 -10.19 -0.86
C GLU A 70 -1.64 -10.85 -0.58
N ASP A 71 -0.57 -10.08 -0.77
CA ASP A 71 0.80 -10.60 -0.82
C ASP A 71 1.48 -10.67 0.57
N MET A 72 1.01 -9.89 1.55
CA MET A 72 1.64 -9.83 2.87
C MET A 72 0.94 -10.76 3.88
N HIS A 73 1.65 -11.04 4.99
CA HIS A 73 1.18 -11.92 6.05
C HIS A 73 -0.13 -11.41 6.70
N ALA A 74 -1.26 -12.03 6.33
CA ALA A 74 -2.56 -11.73 6.90
C ALA A 74 -2.58 -11.99 8.42
N GLY A 75 -3.23 -11.10 9.16
CA GLY A 75 -3.35 -11.18 10.62
C GLY A 75 -2.20 -10.50 11.39
N LEU A 76 -1.09 -10.15 10.73
CA LEU A 76 0.01 -9.41 11.35
C LEU A 76 -0.48 -8.03 11.84
N LEU A 77 -0.16 -7.71 13.10
CA LEU A 77 -0.44 -6.40 13.72
C LEU A 77 0.87 -5.62 13.83
N VAL A 78 1.01 -4.57 13.02
CA VAL A 78 2.21 -3.74 12.95
C VAL A 78 2.08 -2.57 13.93
N GLU A 79 3.14 -2.36 14.74
CA GLU A 79 3.21 -1.32 15.78
C GLU A 79 1.99 -1.28 16.73
N GLY A 80 1.31 -2.41 16.92
CA GLY A 80 0.11 -2.49 17.76
C GLY A 80 -1.12 -1.75 17.22
N HIS A 81 -1.08 -1.20 16.00
CA HIS A 81 -2.12 -0.33 15.45
C HIS A 81 -2.68 -0.82 14.11
N LEU A 82 -1.81 -1.15 13.15
CA LEU A 82 -2.21 -1.47 11.78
C LEU A 82 -2.30 -2.98 11.57
N ARG A 83 -3.50 -3.49 11.28
CA ARG A 83 -3.71 -4.91 11.00
C ARG A 83 -3.68 -5.19 9.49
N LEU A 84 -2.87 -6.14 9.07
CA LEU A 84 -2.85 -6.63 7.69
C LEU A 84 -3.97 -7.65 7.49
N VAL A 85 -4.76 -7.48 6.45
CA VAL A 85 -5.90 -8.35 6.14
C VAL A 85 -5.90 -8.70 4.65
N ASN A 86 -6.05 -9.99 4.35
CA ASN A 86 -6.25 -10.43 2.98
C ASN A 86 -7.72 -10.20 2.57
N PRO A 87 -7.99 -9.40 1.53
CA PRO A 87 -9.37 -9.06 1.13
C PRO A 87 -10.14 -10.23 0.48
N PHE A 88 -9.48 -11.36 0.19
CA PHE A 88 -10.06 -12.54 -0.45
C PHE A 88 -10.09 -13.79 0.44
N ALA A 89 -9.75 -13.64 1.72
CA ALA A 89 -9.80 -14.72 2.71
C ALA A 89 -11.23 -15.06 3.16
#